data_AF-A0A8S0W0S8-F1
#
_entry.id   AF-A0A8S0W0S8-F1
#
_cell.length_a   1.000
_cell.length_b   1.000
_cell.length_c   1.000
_cell.angle_alpha   90.00
_cell.angle_beta   90.00
_cell.angle_gamma   90.00
#
_symmetry.space_group_name_H-M   'P 1'
#
loop_
_entity.id
_entity.type
_entity.pdbx_description
1 polymer ?
#
loop_
_entity_poly.entity_id
_entity_poly.type
_entity_poly.pdbx_seq_one_letter_code
_entity_poly.pdbx_strand_id
1 'polypeptide(L)'
;MQTQEDLEPTVRIRELKKDRVNFVLGNVDLAFANSLRRVVMADIPTVAIDMVEIEVNTTVLPDEFIAHRLGMVPLNSSNCEEAIKYTRDCTCLAGCPYCSLMLHLNVACHDDNTMDVTSDHLDLVPFPTDPEQQNPEPGEELAQRGELFGQPVGKHEPGVPPVLICKIRKGQELKMKCTAKKGIAKEHAKWSPCSAVSFEYDPHNKLRHTTHWYEKSIKEEWPLSENALEEEPPREDEAFDFNAKPNKFYFEVETDGSLGPQEVVMRGLAELQTKLANLILGLKKQPDGEILANDPQVNGHVPAAEPSWAGGGQQSAWGAGASTGGWPTTSRGNASQWGSGSDGGATSGWARSGSDGGATSGWGSGSATAAATTTGWASPSRQTNGWNS
;
A
#
# COMPACT_ATOMS: atom_id res chain seq x y z
N MET A 1 23.39 6.69 -35.02
CA MET A 1 23.61 5.48 -34.20
C MET A 1 23.67 5.96 -32.77
N GLN A 2 22.77 5.49 -31.91
CA GLN A 2 22.98 5.60 -30.46
C GLN A 2 24.17 4.69 -30.12
N THR A 3 25.08 5.19 -29.29
CA THR A 3 26.17 4.41 -28.72
C THR A 3 25.62 3.40 -27.72
N GLN A 4 26.32 2.30 -27.48
CA GLN A 4 25.83 1.23 -26.61
C GLN A 4 25.60 1.71 -25.16
N GLU A 5 26.34 2.74 -24.74
CA GLU A 5 26.22 3.44 -23.46
C GLU A 5 24.89 4.25 -23.32
N ASP A 6 24.25 4.63 -24.43
CA ASP A 6 22.96 5.37 -24.42
C ASP A 6 21.75 4.47 -24.11
N LEU A 7 21.95 3.14 -24.04
CA LEU A 7 20.90 2.15 -23.86
C LEU A 7 20.83 1.56 -22.45
N GLU A 8 21.86 1.76 -21.63
CA GLU A 8 21.90 1.23 -20.25
C GLU A 8 21.27 2.22 -19.27
N PRO A 9 20.37 1.77 -18.36
CA PRO A 9 19.76 2.63 -17.34
C PRO A 9 20.82 3.32 -16.47
N THR A 10 20.74 4.65 -16.37
CA THR A 10 21.67 5.47 -15.58
C THR A 10 20.98 6.10 -14.38
N VAL A 11 21.68 6.17 -13.25
CA VAL A 11 21.19 6.83 -12.02
C VAL A 11 22.20 7.87 -11.58
N ARG A 12 21.78 9.13 -11.46
CA ARG A 12 22.58 10.22 -10.87
C ARG A 12 21.85 10.80 -9.66
N ILE A 13 22.36 10.52 -8.47
CA ILE A 13 21.88 11.13 -7.23
C ILE A 13 22.29 12.61 -7.23
N ARG A 14 21.34 13.51 -6.95
CA ARG A 14 21.61 14.93 -6.70
C ARG A 14 21.79 15.21 -5.21
N GLU A 15 20.91 14.64 -4.39
CA GLU A 15 20.93 14.83 -2.94
C GLU A 15 20.47 13.55 -2.23
N LEU A 16 21.11 13.24 -1.11
CA LEU A 16 20.73 12.17 -0.20
C LEU A 16 20.73 12.72 1.24
N LYS A 17 19.58 12.66 1.90
CA LYS A 17 19.37 13.03 3.30
C LYS A 17 18.84 11.81 4.08
N LYS A 18 18.57 11.97 5.38
CA LYS A 18 17.99 10.90 6.23
C LYS A 18 16.55 10.53 5.81
N ASP A 19 15.80 11.54 5.40
CA ASP A 19 14.36 11.53 5.06
C ASP A 19 14.08 11.30 3.57
N ARG A 20 14.99 11.73 2.68
CA ARG A 20 14.75 11.70 1.24
C ARG A 20 15.97 11.41 0.37
N VAL A 21 15.71 10.99 -0.87
CA VAL A 21 16.69 10.91 -1.95
C VAL A 21 16.14 11.58 -3.22
N ASN A 22 16.89 12.56 -3.75
CA ASN A 22 16.60 13.24 -5.02
C ASN A 22 17.60 12.72 -6.07
N PHE A 23 17.09 12.13 -7.15
CA PHE A 23 17.91 11.51 -8.19
C PHE A 23 17.29 11.63 -9.57
N VAL A 24 18.14 11.53 -10.59
CA VAL A 24 17.76 11.50 -12.00
C VAL A 24 17.97 10.09 -12.54
N LEU A 25 16.91 9.53 -13.11
CA LEU A 25 16.90 8.23 -13.78
C LEU A 25 16.91 8.47 -15.29
N GLY A 26 18.00 8.09 -15.96
CA GLY A 26 18.20 8.23 -17.40
C GLY A 26 18.16 6.90 -18.14
N ASN A 27 17.97 6.95 -19.46
CA ASN A 27 17.99 5.82 -20.38
C ASN A 27 16.99 4.70 -20.02
N VAL A 28 15.80 5.07 -19.54
CA VAL A 28 14.69 4.14 -19.29
C VAL A 28 13.43 4.58 -20.04
N ASP A 29 12.44 3.68 -20.14
CA ASP A 29 11.12 4.01 -20.64
C ASP A 29 10.21 4.58 -19.51
N LEU A 30 9.25 5.42 -19.88
CA LEU A 30 8.23 5.98 -18.99
C LEU A 30 7.43 4.88 -18.27
N ALA A 31 7.16 3.75 -18.94
CA ALA A 31 6.48 2.62 -18.32
C ALA A 31 7.31 2.00 -17.19
N PHE A 32 8.64 1.89 -17.36
CA PHE A 32 9.54 1.39 -16.32
C PHE A 32 9.64 2.35 -15.15
N ALA A 33 9.87 3.64 -15.42
CA ALA A 33 9.99 4.67 -14.39
C ALA A 33 8.70 4.78 -13.54
N ASN A 34 7.53 4.82 -14.17
CA ASN A 34 6.25 4.81 -13.46
C ASN A 34 5.98 3.48 -12.73
N SER A 35 6.45 2.34 -13.25
CA SER A 35 6.34 1.05 -12.54
C SER A 35 7.16 1.05 -11.25
N LEU A 36 8.42 1.51 -11.31
CA LEU A 36 9.27 1.70 -10.13
C LEU A 36 8.60 2.61 -9.09
N ARG A 37 8.08 3.78 -9.53
CA ARG A 37 7.31 4.70 -8.67
C ARG A 37 6.17 4.00 -7.93
N ARG A 38 5.38 3.19 -8.63
CA ARG A 38 4.23 2.49 -8.04
C ARG A 38 4.64 1.38 -7.08
N VAL A 39 5.70 0.63 -7.38
CA VAL A 39 6.22 -0.43 -6.50
C VAL A 39 6.78 0.19 -5.22
N VAL A 40 7.58 1.25 -5.33
CA VAL A 40 8.13 2.00 -4.18
C VAL A 40 7.03 2.46 -3.22
N MET A 41 5.94 3.04 -3.74
CA MET A 41 4.83 3.52 -2.90
C MET A 41 3.98 2.42 -2.25
N ALA A 42 3.81 1.26 -2.91
CA ALA A 42 2.68 0.37 -2.63
C ALA A 42 3.01 -1.10 -2.33
N ASP A 43 4.21 -1.55 -2.69
CA ASP A 43 4.57 -2.97 -2.74
C ASP A 43 5.75 -3.37 -1.85
N ILE A 44 6.48 -2.41 -1.28
CA ILE A 44 7.59 -2.69 -0.36
C ILE A 44 7.02 -3.22 0.98
N PRO A 45 7.51 -4.35 1.50
CA PRO A 45 7.07 -4.88 2.79
C PRO A 45 7.62 -4.05 3.97
N THR A 46 6.74 -3.75 4.91
CA THR A 46 7.04 -3.05 6.17
C THR A 46 6.29 -3.71 7.34
N VAL A 47 6.63 -3.32 8.57
CA VAL A 47 5.93 -3.76 9.80
C VAL A 47 5.12 -2.61 10.38
N ALA A 48 3.84 -2.85 10.67
CA ALA A 48 2.96 -1.90 11.34
C ALA A 48 2.03 -2.61 12.32
N ILE A 49 1.48 -1.89 13.30
CA ILE A 49 0.50 -2.42 14.25
C ILE A 49 -0.78 -2.82 13.49
N ASP A 50 -1.26 -4.04 13.75
CA ASP A 50 -2.41 -4.60 13.02
C ASP A 50 -3.55 -5.06 13.93
N MET A 51 -3.22 -5.54 15.12
CA MET A 51 -4.20 -5.97 16.11
C MET A 51 -3.87 -5.30 17.45
N VAL A 52 -4.90 -4.77 18.11
CA VAL A 52 -4.77 -4.13 19.42
C VAL A 52 -5.75 -4.79 20.38
N GLU A 53 -5.22 -5.50 21.37
CA GLU A 53 -5.98 -5.98 22.53
C GLU A 53 -6.04 -4.86 23.56
N ILE A 54 -7.25 -4.54 24.03
CA ILE A 54 -7.48 -3.46 24.99
C ILE A 54 -7.87 -4.10 26.31
N GLU A 55 -7.00 -3.97 27.32
CA GLU A 55 -7.26 -4.47 28.66
C GLU A 55 -7.98 -3.39 29.49
N VAL A 56 -7.52 -2.14 29.38
CA VAL A 56 -8.16 -0.98 30.02
C VAL A 56 -8.05 0.24 29.11
N ASN A 57 -9.17 0.93 28.90
CA ASN A 57 -9.23 2.29 28.36
C ASN A 57 -10.21 3.11 29.20
N THR A 58 -9.70 4.02 30.02
CA THR A 58 -10.51 5.03 30.75
C THR A 58 -10.30 6.44 30.19
N THR A 59 -9.72 6.55 28.99
CA THR A 59 -9.43 7.82 28.32
C THR A 59 -10.68 8.44 27.69
N VAL A 60 -10.53 9.63 27.08
CA VAL A 60 -11.62 10.31 26.37
C VAL A 60 -11.80 9.82 24.92
N LEU A 61 -10.91 8.97 24.40
CA LEU A 61 -10.95 8.50 23.02
C LEU A 61 -11.50 7.06 22.95
N PRO A 62 -12.42 6.76 22.01
CA PRO A 62 -12.86 5.40 21.75
C PRO A 62 -11.72 4.46 21.37
N ASP A 63 -11.93 3.18 21.68
CA ASP A 63 -11.02 2.07 21.44
C ASP A 63 -10.52 2.01 20.00
N GLU A 64 -11.44 2.06 19.03
CA GLU A 64 -11.17 2.00 17.60
C GLU A 64 -10.38 3.22 17.11
N PHE A 65 -10.54 4.38 17.75
CA PHE A 65 -9.82 5.60 17.40
C PHE A 65 -8.36 5.53 17.84
N ILE A 66 -8.09 5.00 19.03
CA ILE A 66 -6.72 4.76 19.50
C ILE A 66 -6.08 3.64 18.67
N ALA A 67 -6.77 2.53 18.42
CA ALA A 67 -6.26 1.44 17.61
C ALA A 67 -5.90 1.87 16.18
N HIS A 68 -6.72 2.71 15.53
CA HIS A 68 -6.40 3.29 14.23
C HIS A 68 -5.13 4.15 14.27
N ARG A 69 -4.97 5.00 15.30
CA ARG A 69 -3.77 5.84 15.46
C ARG A 69 -2.51 5.00 15.73
N LEU A 70 -2.60 3.97 16.55
CA LEU A 70 -1.52 3.01 16.80
C LEU A 70 -1.10 2.31 15.50
N GLY A 71 -2.06 1.93 14.66
CA GLY A 71 -1.80 1.37 13.34
C GLY A 71 -0.99 2.29 12.41
N MET A 72 -1.05 3.61 12.61
CA MET A 72 -0.32 4.62 11.82
C MET A 72 1.00 5.09 12.48
N VAL A 73 1.43 4.48 13.60
CA VAL A 73 2.76 4.76 14.18
C VAL A 73 3.82 4.00 13.35
N PRO A 74 4.78 4.69 12.72
CA PRO A 74 5.81 4.04 11.92
C PRO A 74 6.76 3.24 12.83
N LEU A 75 7.03 1.99 12.45
CA LEU A 75 7.97 1.10 13.13
C LEU A 75 9.16 0.83 12.21
N ASN A 76 10.37 0.80 12.78
CA ASN A 76 11.58 0.53 12.02
C ASN A 76 11.51 -0.86 11.39
N SER A 77 11.61 -0.91 10.06
CA SER A 77 11.39 -2.08 9.20
C SER A 77 12.67 -2.54 8.47
N SER A 78 13.84 -2.20 9.04
CA SER A 78 15.16 -2.64 8.54
C SER A 78 15.21 -4.15 8.32
N ASN A 79 15.71 -4.58 7.17
CA ASN A 79 15.64 -5.95 6.63
C ASN A 79 14.27 -6.70 6.74
N CYS A 80 13.12 -6.02 6.71
CA CYS A 80 11.77 -6.63 6.87
C CYS A 80 11.45 -7.81 5.91
N GLU A 81 12.11 -7.92 4.76
CA GLU A 81 11.91 -9.05 3.86
C GLU A 81 12.31 -10.38 4.52
N GLU A 82 13.46 -10.42 5.19
CA GLU A 82 14.02 -11.60 5.84
C GLU A 82 13.71 -11.64 7.34
N ALA A 83 13.69 -10.48 8.02
CA ALA A 83 13.57 -10.35 9.47
C ALA A 83 12.21 -10.78 10.06
N ILE A 84 11.19 -10.98 9.21
CA ILE A 84 9.86 -11.40 9.63
C ILE A 84 9.13 -12.09 8.47
N LYS A 85 8.47 -13.22 8.76
CA LYS A 85 7.56 -13.92 7.83
C LYS A 85 6.20 -13.22 7.79
N TYR A 86 5.50 -13.26 6.65
CA TYR A 86 4.08 -12.89 6.64
C TYR A 86 3.30 -13.86 7.53
N THR A 87 2.36 -13.35 8.32
CA THR A 87 1.55 -14.18 9.24
C THR A 87 0.74 -15.25 8.49
N ARG A 88 0.29 -14.95 7.25
CA ARG A 88 -0.40 -15.87 6.33
C ARG A 88 0.47 -17.04 5.82
N ASP A 89 1.79 -16.87 5.81
CA ASP A 89 2.74 -17.86 5.29
C ASP A 89 3.43 -18.62 6.45
N CYS A 90 3.06 -18.32 7.70
CA CYS A 90 3.61 -18.95 8.89
C CYS A 90 2.78 -20.17 9.30
N THR A 91 3.45 -21.19 9.85
CA THR A 91 2.83 -22.45 10.29
C THR A 91 2.21 -22.38 11.70
N CYS A 92 2.24 -21.21 12.36
CA CYS A 92 1.66 -21.02 13.70
C CYS A 92 0.14 -20.78 13.66
N LEU A 93 -0.56 -21.09 14.76
CA LEU A 93 -2.02 -20.94 14.84
C LEU A 93 -2.51 -19.50 15.09
N ALA A 94 -1.82 -18.74 15.96
CA ALA A 94 -2.31 -17.44 16.45
C ALA A 94 -1.31 -16.27 16.30
N GLY A 95 -0.05 -16.57 15.97
CA GLY A 95 1.08 -15.63 16.01
C GLY A 95 2.28 -16.25 16.71
N CYS A 96 3.49 -15.82 16.35
CA CYS A 96 4.73 -16.32 16.92
C CYS A 96 5.87 -15.28 16.77
N PRO A 97 7.05 -15.49 17.39
CA PRO A 97 8.19 -14.58 17.29
C PRO A 97 8.64 -14.29 15.85
N TYR A 98 8.44 -15.24 14.93
CA TYR A 98 8.94 -15.20 13.56
C TYR A 98 8.02 -14.44 12.58
N CYS A 99 6.73 -14.29 12.89
CA CYS A 99 5.73 -13.73 11.96
C CYS A 99 4.95 -12.52 12.50
N SER A 100 5.27 -12.09 13.72
CA SER A 100 4.65 -10.96 14.42
C SER A 100 5.60 -10.38 15.46
N LEU A 101 5.37 -9.13 15.86
CA LEU A 101 6.00 -8.46 17.00
C LEU A 101 4.91 -8.07 18.00
N MET A 102 5.22 -7.99 19.29
CA MET A 102 4.31 -7.44 20.29
C MET A 102 4.90 -6.21 20.98
N LEU A 103 4.07 -5.18 21.10
CA LEU A 103 4.36 -3.96 21.85
C LEU A 103 3.30 -3.80 22.94
N HIS A 104 3.69 -3.37 24.13
CA HIS A 104 2.76 -2.97 25.18
C HIS A 104 2.70 -1.44 25.29
N LEU A 105 1.50 -0.91 25.52
CA LEU A 105 1.27 0.48 25.91
C LEU A 105 0.57 0.48 27.27
N ASN A 106 1.33 0.71 28.33
CA ASN A 106 0.86 0.64 29.71
C ASN A 106 1.16 1.98 30.40
N VAL A 107 0.18 2.88 30.44
CA VAL A 107 0.33 4.23 31.00
C VAL A 107 -0.84 4.59 31.92
N ALA A 108 -0.53 5.25 33.03
CA ALA A 108 -1.52 5.77 33.98
C ALA A 108 -1.10 7.15 34.47
N CYS A 109 -2.04 8.09 34.53
CA CYS A 109 -1.77 9.46 34.97
C CYS A 109 -2.18 9.63 36.44
N HIS A 110 -1.20 9.85 37.32
CA HIS A 110 -1.43 10.08 38.75
C HIS A 110 -1.35 11.56 39.15
N ASP A 111 -0.69 12.37 38.34
CA ASP A 111 -0.55 13.82 38.51
C ASP A 111 -1.82 14.57 38.09
N ASP A 112 -2.01 15.80 38.60
CA ASP A 112 -3.16 16.64 38.23
C ASP A 112 -3.00 17.34 36.86
N ASN A 113 -1.79 17.31 36.31
CA ASN A 113 -1.45 17.79 34.98
C ASN A 113 -1.93 16.81 33.90
N THR A 114 -2.11 17.30 32.67
CA THR A 114 -2.34 16.44 31.50
C THR A 114 -1.05 15.73 31.12
N MET A 115 -1.10 14.41 30.97
CA MET A 115 -0.02 13.58 30.45
C MET A 115 -0.24 13.31 28.95
N ASP A 116 0.80 13.53 28.17
CA ASP A 116 0.82 13.24 26.74
C ASP A 116 1.32 11.82 26.51
N VAL A 117 0.45 10.95 25.98
CA VAL A 117 0.78 9.56 25.65
C VAL A 117 1.31 9.52 24.23
N THR A 118 2.61 9.29 24.09
CA THR A 118 3.36 9.27 22.83
C THR A 118 3.87 7.87 22.46
N SER A 119 4.35 7.70 21.24
CA SER A 119 4.96 6.46 20.73
C SER A 119 6.14 5.94 21.57
N ASP A 120 6.83 6.79 22.32
CA ASP A 120 7.92 6.36 23.21
C ASP A 120 7.45 5.41 24.32
N HIS A 121 6.16 5.47 24.69
CA HIS A 121 5.55 4.57 25.68
C HIS A 121 5.17 3.20 25.12
N LEU A 122 5.44 2.92 23.82
CA LEU A 122 5.29 1.60 23.23
C LEU A 122 6.58 0.80 23.44
N ASP A 123 6.52 -0.22 24.28
CA ASP A 123 7.66 -1.09 24.58
C ASP A 123 7.52 -2.44 23.87
N LEU A 124 8.51 -2.82 23.07
CA LEU A 124 8.60 -4.18 22.52
C LEU A 124 8.74 -5.18 23.67
N VAL A 125 7.88 -6.21 23.65
CA VAL A 125 7.93 -7.30 24.62
C VAL A 125 8.25 -8.62 23.92
N PRO A 126 9.05 -9.51 24.55
CA PRO A 126 9.21 -10.88 24.08
C PRO A 126 7.85 -11.57 23.97
N PHE A 127 7.72 -12.49 23.01
CA PHE A 127 6.57 -13.39 23.00
C PHE A 127 6.58 -14.27 24.26
N PRO A 128 5.41 -14.58 24.85
CA PRO A 128 5.31 -15.58 25.90
C PRO A 128 5.58 -16.94 25.27
N THR A 129 6.83 -17.39 25.33
CA THR A 129 7.22 -18.75 25.01
C THR A 129 6.76 -19.69 26.11
N ASP A 130 6.26 -20.85 25.70
CA ASP A 130 5.94 -21.92 26.64
C ASP A 130 7.23 -22.39 27.34
N PRO A 131 7.30 -22.52 28.68
CA PRO A 131 8.55 -22.86 29.36
C PRO A 131 9.18 -24.19 28.94
N GLU A 132 8.42 -25.10 28.32
CA GLU A 132 8.95 -26.36 27.78
C GLU A 132 9.68 -26.21 26.43
N GLN A 133 9.51 -25.08 25.73
CA GLN A 133 10.16 -24.78 24.44
C GLN A 133 11.39 -23.88 24.65
N GLN A 134 12.22 -24.20 25.64
CA GLN A 134 13.26 -23.30 26.17
C GLN A 134 14.51 -23.10 25.29
N ASN A 135 14.60 -23.72 24.12
CA ASN A 135 15.66 -23.51 23.12
C ASN A 135 15.20 -23.95 21.72
N PRO A 136 14.37 -23.15 21.00
CA PRO A 136 14.44 -23.17 19.55
C PRO A 136 15.80 -22.59 19.15
N GLU A 137 16.49 -23.17 18.17
CA GLU A 137 17.56 -22.41 17.52
C GLU A 137 16.97 -21.11 16.97
N PRO A 138 17.67 -19.96 17.08
CA PRO A 138 17.14 -18.70 16.60
C PRO A 138 16.92 -18.82 15.09
N GLY A 139 15.65 -18.93 14.68
CA GLY A 139 15.26 -19.00 13.29
C GLY A 139 15.90 -17.85 12.50
N GLU A 140 16.23 -18.12 11.24
CA GLU A 140 17.00 -17.21 10.38
C GLU A 140 16.45 -15.78 10.39
N GLU A 141 15.13 -15.62 10.54
CA GLU A 141 14.45 -14.32 10.63
C GLU A 141 14.82 -13.52 11.88
N LEU A 142 15.04 -14.17 13.03
CA LEU A 142 15.45 -13.51 14.26
C LEU A 142 16.88 -12.99 14.16
N ALA A 143 17.76 -13.72 13.46
CA ALA A 143 19.14 -13.31 13.24
C ALA A 143 19.26 -12.10 12.29
N GLN A 144 18.29 -11.92 11.39
CA GLN A 144 18.24 -10.80 10.44
C GLN A 144 17.61 -9.51 10.99
N ARG A 145 17.19 -9.50 12.26
CA ARG A 145 16.64 -8.30 12.92
C ARG A 145 17.76 -7.36 13.36
N GLY A 146 17.72 -6.13 12.85
CA GLY A 146 18.49 -5.03 13.43
C GLY A 146 18.02 -4.70 14.85
N GLU A 147 18.89 -4.11 15.66
CA GLU A 147 18.62 -3.73 17.06
C GLU A 147 17.34 -2.89 17.25
N LEU A 148 17.07 -1.99 16.31
CA LEU A 148 15.91 -1.11 16.32
C LEU A 148 14.65 -1.74 15.68
N PHE A 149 14.71 -2.96 15.14
CA PHE A 149 13.61 -3.55 14.37
C PHE A 149 12.32 -3.65 15.19
N GLY A 150 11.24 -3.07 14.65
CA GLY A 150 9.94 -2.99 15.32
C GLY A 150 9.81 -1.92 16.41
N GLN A 151 10.89 -1.21 16.75
CA GLN A 151 10.79 -0.05 17.64
C GLN A 151 10.11 1.10 16.88
N PRO A 152 9.31 1.94 17.56
CA PRO A 152 8.78 3.18 16.97
C PRO A 152 9.92 4.06 16.44
N VAL A 153 9.74 4.60 15.23
CA VAL A 153 10.74 5.47 14.59
C VAL A 153 11.01 6.69 15.47
N GLY A 154 12.30 6.99 15.69
CA GLY A 154 12.74 8.10 16.53
C GLY A 154 12.69 7.84 18.04
N LYS A 155 12.27 6.66 18.51
CA LYS A 155 12.25 6.35 19.95
C LYS A 155 13.65 6.52 20.54
N HIS A 156 13.76 7.39 21.55
CA HIS A 156 15.00 7.82 22.20
C HIS A 156 16.03 8.56 21.30
N GLU A 157 15.69 8.95 20.06
CA GLU A 157 16.58 9.77 19.22
C GLU A 157 16.49 11.28 19.59
N PRO A 158 17.60 11.94 19.98
CA PRO A 158 17.58 13.36 20.29
C PRO A 158 17.19 14.20 19.07
N GLY A 159 16.09 14.96 19.18
CA GLY A 159 15.62 15.87 18.14
C GLY A 159 14.53 15.31 17.21
N VAL A 160 14.16 14.03 17.34
CA VAL A 160 12.95 13.49 16.69
C VAL A 160 11.79 13.52 17.69
N PRO A 161 10.71 14.28 17.46
CA PRO A 161 9.57 14.29 18.38
C PRO A 161 8.75 12.99 18.23
N PRO A 162 8.39 12.32 19.33
CA PRO A 162 7.60 11.09 19.26
C PRO A 162 6.15 11.38 18.86
N VAL A 163 5.49 10.41 18.22
CA VAL A 163 4.12 10.55 17.72
C VAL A 163 3.15 10.60 18.91
N LEU A 164 2.41 11.70 19.06
CA LEU A 164 1.34 11.79 20.05
C LEU A 164 0.19 10.82 19.67
N ILE A 165 -0.18 9.93 20.59
CA ILE A 165 -1.27 8.96 20.45
C ILE A 165 -2.54 9.52 21.09
N CYS A 166 -2.48 9.94 22.36
CA CYS A 166 -3.59 10.57 23.07
C CYS A 166 -3.10 11.47 24.21
N LYS A 167 -4.04 12.14 24.88
CA LYS A 167 -3.78 12.90 26.11
C LYS A 167 -4.68 12.36 27.21
N ILE A 168 -4.14 12.14 28.39
CA ILE A 168 -4.85 11.59 29.55
C ILE A 168 -4.70 12.53 30.76
N ARG A 169 -5.67 12.49 31.67
CA ARG A 169 -5.65 13.29 32.91
C ARG A 169 -5.65 12.36 34.13
N LYS A 170 -5.35 12.91 35.31
CA LYS A 170 -5.43 12.25 36.61
C LYS A 170 -6.53 11.20 36.73
N GLY A 171 -6.14 9.98 37.07
CA GLY A 171 -7.03 8.84 37.27
C GLY A 171 -7.42 8.11 35.97
N GLN A 172 -7.02 8.60 34.80
CA GLN A 172 -7.15 7.86 33.55
C GLN A 172 -5.91 7.00 33.30
N GLU A 173 -6.16 5.84 32.70
CA GLU A 173 -5.18 4.82 32.35
C GLU A 173 -5.50 4.19 31.00
N LEU A 174 -4.46 3.70 30.34
CA LEU A 174 -4.51 3.02 29.06
C LEU A 174 -3.58 1.82 29.13
N LYS A 175 -4.14 0.63 28.91
CA LYS A 175 -3.44 -0.65 28.96
C LYS A 175 -3.80 -1.49 27.75
N MET A 176 -2.86 -1.59 26.81
CA MET A 176 -3.07 -2.20 25.49
C MET A 176 -1.90 -3.10 25.10
N LYS A 177 -2.19 -4.22 24.41
CA LYS A 177 -1.20 -5.03 23.72
C LYS A 177 -1.38 -4.89 22.22
N CYS A 178 -0.31 -4.58 21.51
CA CYS A 178 -0.32 -4.28 20.09
C CYS A 178 0.50 -5.33 19.36
N THR A 179 -0.14 -6.12 18.50
CA THR A 179 0.53 -7.09 17.63
C THR A 179 0.78 -6.46 16.27
N ALA A 180 2.05 -6.26 15.94
CA ALA A 180 2.50 -5.74 14.65
C ALA A 180 2.84 -6.88 13.68
N LYS A 181 2.54 -6.67 12.40
CA LYS A 181 2.66 -7.67 11.33
C LYS A 181 3.31 -7.07 10.08
N LYS A 182 3.94 -7.94 9.30
CA LYS A 182 4.41 -7.65 7.95
C LYS A 182 3.23 -7.44 7.01
N GLY A 183 3.25 -6.36 6.22
CA GLY A 183 2.24 -6.06 5.20
C GLY A 183 2.80 -5.14 4.11
N ILE A 184 1.94 -4.79 3.15
CA ILE A 184 2.26 -3.87 2.04
C ILE A 184 1.16 -2.81 1.91
N ALA A 185 1.47 -1.64 1.36
CA ALA A 185 0.52 -0.53 1.35
C ALA A 185 -0.75 -0.79 0.52
N LYS A 186 -0.73 -1.77 -0.40
CA LYS A 186 -1.94 -2.28 -1.09
C LYS A 186 -2.97 -2.92 -0.17
N GLU A 187 -2.56 -3.47 0.97
CA GLU A 187 -3.47 -4.03 1.97
C GLU A 187 -4.03 -2.91 2.86
N HIS A 188 -3.17 -1.99 3.32
CA HIS A 188 -3.56 -0.77 4.02
C HIS A 188 -2.43 0.26 3.97
N ALA A 189 -2.75 1.56 3.80
CA ALA A 189 -1.77 2.64 3.63
C ALA A 189 -0.72 2.75 4.76
N LYS A 190 -1.02 2.25 5.96
CA LYS A 190 -0.10 2.16 7.11
C LYS A 190 1.21 1.40 6.85
N TRP A 191 1.24 0.56 5.81
CA TRP A 191 2.43 -0.19 5.41
C TRP A 191 3.21 0.49 4.26
N SER A 192 2.89 1.73 3.88
CA SER A 192 3.73 2.48 2.94
C SER A 192 4.94 3.07 3.68
N PRO A 193 6.19 2.75 3.28
CA PRO A 193 7.37 3.43 3.82
C PRO A 193 7.60 4.82 3.20
N CYS A 194 6.70 5.28 2.31
CA CYS A 194 6.86 6.52 1.55
C CYS A 194 5.84 7.57 2.01
N SER A 195 6.33 8.77 2.32
CA SER A 195 5.46 9.95 2.49
C SER A 195 5.03 10.49 1.13
N ALA A 196 5.99 10.65 0.21
CA ALA A 196 5.75 11.15 -1.14
C ALA A 196 6.76 10.59 -2.15
N VAL A 197 6.34 10.50 -3.41
CA VAL A 197 7.25 10.26 -4.55
C VAL A 197 6.95 11.29 -5.65
N SER A 198 7.76 12.34 -5.67
CA SER A 198 7.80 13.34 -6.72
C SER A 198 8.33 12.72 -8.01
N PHE A 199 7.71 13.08 -9.13
CA PHE A 199 8.00 12.49 -10.43
C PHE A 199 7.73 13.51 -11.53
N GLU A 200 8.77 13.86 -12.27
CA GLU A 200 8.70 14.80 -13.40
C GLU A 200 9.55 14.28 -14.57
N TYR A 201 9.16 14.63 -15.79
CA TYR A 201 9.97 14.49 -17.00
C TYR A 201 9.56 15.59 -17.99
N ASP A 202 10.45 15.92 -18.93
CA ASP A 202 10.22 16.97 -19.94
C ASP A 202 9.71 18.32 -19.35
N PRO A 203 10.53 18.99 -18.50
CA PRO A 203 10.13 20.20 -17.77
C PRO A 203 9.80 21.40 -18.68
N HIS A 204 10.27 21.36 -19.94
CA HIS A 204 9.96 22.38 -20.96
C HIS A 204 8.82 21.96 -21.91
N ASN A 205 8.17 20.80 -21.69
CA ASN A 205 7.07 20.28 -22.49
C ASN A 205 7.39 20.16 -24.01
N LYS A 206 8.64 19.77 -24.34
CA LYS A 206 9.12 19.55 -25.71
C LYS A 206 8.31 18.47 -26.43
N LEU A 207 7.93 17.41 -25.70
CA LEU A 207 7.14 16.28 -26.17
C LEU A 207 5.65 16.62 -26.35
N ARG A 208 5.20 17.78 -25.84
CA ARG A 208 3.79 18.24 -25.86
C ARG A 208 2.82 17.25 -25.21
N HIS A 209 3.29 16.52 -24.19
CA HIS A 209 2.48 15.58 -23.41
C HIS A 209 1.42 16.29 -22.56
N THR A 210 1.56 17.60 -22.31
CA THR A 210 0.51 18.44 -21.73
C THR A 210 0.18 19.63 -22.64
N THR A 211 -1.04 20.12 -22.56
CA THR A 211 -1.45 21.41 -23.16
C THR A 211 -1.71 22.37 -22.01
N HIS A 212 -0.83 23.35 -21.83
CA HIS A 212 -1.00 24.36 -20.79
C HIS A 212 -2.26 25.19 -21.07
N TRP A 213 -3.13 25.29 -20.07
CA TRP A 213 -4.22 26.26 -20.03
C TRP A 213 -3.64 27.64 -19.70
N TYR A 214 -4.10 28.71 -20.34
CA TYR A 214 -3.64 30.07 -20.05
C TYR A 214 -4.70 31.12 -20.43
N GLU A 215 -4.66 32.29 -19.80
CA GLU A 215 -5.51 33.45 -20.12
C GLU A 215 -4.78 34.50 -20.97
N LYS A 216 -3.46 34.65 -20.76
CA LYS A 216 -2.60 35.68 -21.37
C LYS A 216 -1.39 35.07 -22.06
N SER A 217 -0.59 34.28 -21.33
CA SER A 217 0.70 33.79 -21.79
C SER A 217 1.17 32.59 -20.96
N ILE A 218 1.46 31.48 -21.64
CA ILE A 218 1.99 30.26 -21.01
C ILE A 218 3.25 30.56 -20.19
N LYS A 219 4.19 31.37 -20.73
CA LYS A 219 5.47 31.69 -20.08
C LYS A 219 5.33 32.57 -18.82
N GLU A 220 4.20 33.26 -18.65
CA GLU A 220 3.92 34.10 -17.47
C GLU A 220 3.10 33.36 -16.41
N GLU A 221 2.23 32.44 -16.83
CA GLU A 221 1.29 31.74 -15.94
C GLU A 221 1.82 30.38 -15.44
N TRP A 222 2.71 29.72 -16.19
CA TRP A 222 3.31 28.45 -15.80
C TRP A 222 4.79 28.65 -15.42
N PRO A 223 5.12 28.64 -14.11
CA PRO A 223 6.51 28.71 -13.69
C PRO A 223 7.25 27.44 -14.12
N LEU A 224 8.47 27.60 -14.61
CA LEU A 224 9.38 26.49 -14.88
C LEU A 224 9.78 25.82 -13.57
N SER A 225 9.87 24.49 -13.58
CA SER A 225 10.37 23.71 -12.45
C SER A 225 11.89 23.89 -12.26
N GLU A 226 12.40 23.54 -11.08
CA GLU A 226 13.85 23.50 -10.84
C GLU A 226 14.57 22.53 -11.79
N ASN A 227 13.87 21.48 -12.23
CA ASN A 227 14.38 20.49 -13.18
C ASN A 227 14.60 21.09 -14.60
N ALA A 228 13.92 22.18 -14.95
CA ALA A 228 14.12 22.90 -16.20
C ALA A 228 15.55 23.45 -16.36
N LEU A 229 16.30 23.64 -15.27
CA LEU A 229 17.69 24.09 -15.28
C LEU A 229 18.68 23.03 -15.81
N GLU A 230 18.29 21.74 -15.81
CA GLU A 230 19.13 20.64 -16.29
C GLU A 230 18.83 20.23 -17.76
N GLU A 231 18.03 21.02 -18.47
CA GLU A 231 17.70 20.80 -19.88
C GLU A 231 17.66 22.11 -20.65
N GLU A 232 18.19 22.09 -21.87
CA GLU A 232 18.09 23.24 -22.77
C GLU A 232 16.61 23.53 -23.09
N PRO A 233 16.17 24.81 -23.09
CA PRO A 233 14.83 25.16 -23.52
C PRO A 233 14.64 24.88 -25.02
N PRO A 234 13.42 24.54 -25.48
CA PRO A 234 13.13 24.37 -26.90
C PRO A 234 13.41 25.67 -27.67
N ARG A 235 14.02 25.56 -28.85
CA ARG A 235 14.18 26.71 -29.75
C ARG A 235 12.89 26.94 -30.52
N GLU A 236 12.53 28.20 -30.74
CA GLU A 236 11.25 28.57 -31.37
C GLU A 236 11.21 28.31 -32.89
N ASP A 237 12.39 28.12 -33.50
CA ASP A 237 12.58 27.78 -34.93
C ASP A 237 12.67 26.26 -35.19
N GLU A 238 12.83 25.43 -34.17
CA GLU A 238 12.93 23.97 -34.32
C GLU A 238 11.55 23.32 -34.52
N ALA A 239 11.46 22.43 -35.51
CA ALA A 239 10.25 21.66 -35.77
C ALA A 239 10.00 20.64 -34.64
N PHE A 240 8.72 20.36 -34.34
CA PHE A 240 8.34 19.39 -33.33
C PHE A 240 8.81 17.96 -33.70
N ASP A 241 9.66 17.37 -32.86
CA ASP A 241 10.09 15.98 -33.03
C ASP A 241 9.03 15.01 -32.47
N PHE A 242 8.24 14.45 -33.37
CA PHE A 242 7.24 13.43 -33.08
C PHE A 242 7.81 12.03 -32.81
N ASN A 243 9.12 11.82 -32.98
CA ASN A 243 9.80 10.55 -32.64
C ASN A 243 10.50 10.60 -31.27
N ALA A 244 10.63 11.79 -30.69
CA ALA A 244 11.19 11.97 -29.36
C ALA A 244 10.37 11.18 -28.32
N LYS A 245 11.08 10.63 -27.32
CA LYS A 245 10.49 9.85 -26.24
C LYS A 245 11.05 10.32 -24.90
N PRO A 246 10.26 10.27 -23.82
CA PRO A 246 10.77 10.57 -22.48
C PRO A 246 11.79 9.49 -22.08
N ASN A 247 13.02 9.90 -21.82
CA ASN A 247 14.14 9.03 -21.44
C ASN A 247 14.85 9.47 -20.13
N LYS A 248 14.50 10.64 -19.59
CA LYS A 248 15.09 11.26 -18.40
C LYS A 248 13.98 11.63 -17.43
N PHE A 249 14.06 11.12 -16.20
CA PHE A 249 13.04 11.25 -15.18
C PHE A 249 13.64 11.76 -13.88
N TYR A 250 12.99 12.76 -13.29
CA TYR A 250 13.39 13.40 -12.05
C TYR A 250 12.55 12.81 -10.91
N PHE A 251 13.22 12.21 -9.93
CA PHE A 251 12.61 11.58 -8.77
C PHE A 251 13.04 12.28 -7.49
N GLU A 252 12.10 12.47 -6.57
CA GLU A 252 12.40 12.64 -5.15
C GLU A 252 11.52 11.67 -4.37
N VAL A 253 12.15 10.77 -3.61
CA VAL A 253 11.49 9.78 -2.75
C VAL A 253 11.71 10.21 -1.31
N GLU A 254 10.62 10.49 -0.60
CA GLU A 254 10.58 10.87 0.82
C GLU A 254 9.97 9.73 1.65
N THR A 255 10.62 9.34 2.74
CA THR A 255 10.18 8.24 3.60
C THR A 255 9.62 8.71 4.94
N ASP A 256 8.79 7.86 5.55
CA ASP A 256 8.25 8.07 6.90
C ASP A 256 9.27 7.75 8.02
N GLY A 257 10.49 7.34 7.64
CA GLY A 257 11.54 6.89 8.54
C GLY A 257 11.44 5.42 8.98
N SER A 258 10.41 4.67 8.56
CA SER A 258 10.35 3.20 8.78
C SER A 258 11.45 2.46 8.03
N LEU A 259 11.89 3.01 6.89
CA LEU A 259 13.00 2.58 6.05
C LEU A 259 13.83 3.78 5.57
N GLY A 260 15.09 3.54 5.25
CA GLY A 260 15.95 4.57 4.66
C GLY A 260 15.56 4.90 3.20
N PRO A 261 15.68 6.15 2.72
CA PRO A 261 15.27 6.52 1.36
C PRO A 261 16.01 5.76 0.26
N GLN A 262 17.31 5.49 0.44
CA GLN A 262 18.07 4.65 -0.49
C GLN A 262 17.60 3.18 -0.44
N GLU A 263 17.33 2.65 0.75
CA GLU A 263 16.84 1.29 0.96
C GLU A 263 15.47 1.07 0.30
N VAL A 264 14.57 2.05 0.41
CA VAL A 264 13.27 2.07 -0.27
C VAL A 264 13.43 1.95 -1.79
N VAL A 265 14.31 2.74 -2.42
CA VAL A 265 14.54 2.65 -3.88
C VAL A 265 15.14 1.30 -4.28
N MET A 266 16.11 0.78 -3.52
CA MET A 266 16.74 -0.52 -3.79
C MET A 266 15.74 -1.68 -3.64
N ARG A 267 14.91 -1.69 -2.59
CA ARG A 267 13.83 -2.68 -2.42
C ARG A 267 12.75 -2.57 -3.49
N GLY A 268 12.41 -1.36 -3.92
CA GLY A 268 11.47 -1.14 -5.03
C GLY A 268 11.95 -1.78 -6.34
N LEU A 269 13.26 -1.78 -6.60
CA LEU A 269 13.86 -2.48 -7.74
C LEU A 269 13.86 -4.01 -7.55
N ALA A 270 14.22 -4.50 -6.36
CA ALA A 270 14.22 -5.93 -6.05
C ALA A 270 12.81 -6.54 -6.17
N GLU A 271 11.80 -5.90 -5.59
CA GLU A 271 10.41 -6.35 -5.65
C GLU A 271 9.84 -6.34 -7.09
N LEU A 272 10.27 -5.37 -7.92
CA LEU A 272 9.94 -5.36 -9.34
C LEU A 272 10.59 -6.53 -10.10
N GLN A 273 11.84 -6.88 -9.79
CA GLN A 273 12.51 -8.07 -10.34
C GLN A 273 11.82 -9.37 -9.90
N THR A 274 11.48 -9.52 -8.63
CA THR A 274 10.75 -10.67 -8.08
C THR A 274 9.42 -10.88 -8.80
N LYS A 275 8.67 -9.80 -9.08
CA LYS A 275 7.41 -9.88 -9.85
C LYS A 275 7.60 -10.35 -11.29
N LEU A 276 8.65 -9.90 -11.97
CA LEU A 276 8.99 -10.36 -13.31
C LEU A 276 9.45 -11.82 -13.30
N ALA A 277 10.25 -12.23 -12.31
CA ALA A 277 10.67 -13.62 -12.14
C ALA A 277 9.48 -14.57 -11.88
N ASN A 278 8.51 -14.15 -11.06
CA ASN A 278 7.29 -14.91 -10.81
C ASN A 278 6.43 -15.06 -12.07
N LEU A 279 6.36 -14.04 -12.93
CA LEU A 279 5.69 -14.15 -14.24
C LEU A 279 6.39 -15.16 -15.17
N ILE A 280 7.73 -15.13 -15.22
CA ILE A 280 8.52 -16.10 -15.99
C ILE A 280 8.30 -17.53 -15.45
N LEU A 281 8.24 -17.69 -14.13
CA LEU A 281 7.97 -18.99 -13.49
C LEU A 281 6.56 -19.50 -13.84
N GLY A 282 5.54 -18.64 -13.81
CA GLY A 282 4.17 -18.99 -14.19
C GLY A 282 3.99 -19.34 -15.67
N LEU A 283 4.88 -18.88 -16.55
CA LEU A 283 4.90 -19.25 -17.97
C LEU A 283 5.65 -20.56 -18.26
N LYS A 284 6.50 -21.03 -17.34
CA LYS A 284 7.08 -22.37 -17.45
C LYS A 284 5.98 -23.38 -17.23
N LYS A 285 5.66 -24.17 -18.26
CA LYS A 285 4.80 -25.35 -18.11
C LYS A 285 5.33 -26.18 -16.93
N GLN A 286 4.44 -26.55 -16.01
CA GLN A 286 4.69 -27.72 -15.19
C GLN A 286 4.99 -28.87 -16.16
N PRO A 287 6.06 -29.66 -15.97
CA PRO A 287 6.26 -30.84 -16.80
C PRO A 287 5.01 -31.69 -16.67
N ASP A 288 4.35 -31.96 -17.80
CA ASP A 288 3.13 -32.76 -17.84
C ASP A 288 3.44 -34.07 -17.10
N GLY A 289 2.80 -34.29 -15.95
CA GLY A 289 3.10 -35.44 -15.12
C GLY A 289 2.88 -36.70 -15.95
N GLU A 290 3.93 -37.52 -16.10
CA GLU A 290 3.83 -38.79 -16.81
C GLU A 290 2.80 -39.66 -16.09
N ILE A 291 1.57 -39.63 -16.61
CA ILE A 291 0.49 -40.52 -16.21
C ILE A 291 1.03 -41.93 -16.47
N LEU A 292 1.19 -42.70 -15.40
CA LEU A 292 1.61 -44.10 -15.44
C LEU A 292 0.57 -44.93 -16.18
N ALA A 293 0.70 -44.93 -17.51
CA ALA A 293 -0.17 -45.63 -18.45
C ALA A 293 0.66 -46.61 -19.28
N ASN A 294 1.09 -47.70 -18.64
CA ASN A 294 1.43 -48.94 -19.32
C ASN A 294 0.51 -50.06 -18.80
N ASP A 295 -0.47 -50.29 -19.66
CA ASP A 295 -1.52 -51.30 -19.79
C ASP A 295 -1.05 -52.79 -19.61
N PRO A 296 -1.90 -53.82 -19.77
CA PRO A 296 -2.90 -54.32 -18.82
C PRO A 296 -2.69 -55.80 -18.44
N GLN A 297 -3.32 -56.31 -17.37
CA GLN A 297 -3.84 -57.71 -17.38
C GLN A 297 -4.97 -58.00 -16.36
N VAL A 298 -6.05 -58.59 -16.89
CA VAL A 298 -6.92 -59.63 -16.29
C VAL A 298 -7.90 -59.26 -15.16
N ASN A 299 -9.17 -59.10 -15.57
CA ASN A 299 -10.40 -59.64 -14.98
C ASN A 299 -10.38 -60.18 -13.53
N GLY A 300 -11.19 -59.57 -12.66
CA GLY A 300 -11.59 -60.15 -11.38
C GLY A 300 -12.86 -59.50 -10.82
N HIS A 301 -13.96 -60.26 -10.77
CA HIS A 301 -15.26 -59.91 -10.17
C HIS A 301 -15.15 -59.28 -8.77
N VAL A 302 -16.02 -58.32 -8.46
CA VAL A 302 -16.45 -58.00 -7.08
C VAL A 302 -17.88 -58.52 -6.92
N PRO A 303 -18.26 -59.15 -5.79
CA PRO A 303 -18.99 -58.35 -4.81
C PRO A 303 -18.74 -58.70 -3.32
N ALA A 304 -18.78 -57.63 -2.50
CA ALA A 304 -19.31 -57.52 -1.14
C ALA A 304 -19.16 -58.66 -0.10
N ALA A 305 -18.38 -58.38 0.97
CA ALA A 305 -18.72 -58.72 2.35
C ALA A 305 -18.02 -57.74 3.33
N GLU A 306 -18.72 -57.33 4.39
CA GLU A 306 -18.18 -56.54 5.52
C GLU A 306 -17.65 -57.47 6.67
N PRO A 307 -17.43 -57.01 7.92
CA PRO A 307 -16.25 -56.25 8.36
C PRO A 307 -15.56 -56.85 9.61
N SER A 308 -14.24 -56.72 9.78
CA SER A 308 -13.62 -56.92 11.12
C SER A 308 -12.25 -56.28 11.32
N TRP A 309 -12.24 -55.23 12.14
CA TRP A 309 -11.39 -55.02 13.32
C TRP A 309 -9.97 -55.61 13.45
N ALA A 310 -9.10 -54.72 13.94
CA ALA A 310 -7.96 -54.93 14.85
C ALA A 310 -6.60 -55.38 14.30
N GLY A 311 -5.54 -54.78 14.86
CA GLY A 311 -4.14 -55.22 14.73
C GLY A 311 -3.17 -54.08 14.46
N GLY A 312 -2.56 -53.52 15.50
CA GLY A 312 -1.53 -52.48 15.35
C GLY A 312 -0.18 -53.05 14.87
N GLY A 313 0.63 -52.21 14.24
CA GLY A 313 2.00 -52.55 13.81
C GLY A 313 2.78 -51.28 13.47
N GLN A 314 3.92 -51.07 14.13
CA GLN A 314 4.77 -49.90 13.94
C GLN A 314 5.57 -49.99 12.63
N GLN A 315 5.76 -48.86 11.95
CA GLN A 315 7.06 -48.30 11.52
C GLN A 315 6.87 -47.23 10.44
N SER A 316 7.18 -45.97 10.77
CA SER A 316 7.32 -44.88 9.80
C SER A 316 8.80 -44.48 9.72
N ALA A 317 9.49 -44.97 8.68
CA ALA A 317 10.81 -44.50 8.31
C ALA A 317 10.72 -43.19 7.50
N TRP A 318 11.78 -42.39 7.56
CA TRP A 318 11.83 -41.03 7.01
C TRP A 318 11.84 -41.00 5.48
N GLY A 319 11.18 -39.99 4.90
CA GLY A 319 11.26 -39.64 3.48
C GLY A 319 10.67 -38.25 3.23
N ALA A 320 11.53 -37.27 2.97
CA ALA A 320 11.12 -35.87 2.79
C ALA A 320 10.40 -35.65 1.45
N GLY A 321 9.37 -34.80 1.44
CA GLY A 321 8.69 -34.34 0.23
C GLY A 321 8.10 -32.96 0.46
N ALA A 322 8.58 -31.96 -0.29
CA ALA A 322 8.14 -30.57 -0.15
C ALA A 322 6.70 -30.40 -0.70
N SER A 323 5.79 -29.87 0.11
CA SER A 323 4.42 -29.58 -0.32
C SER A 323 4.28 -28.16 -0.85
N THR A 324 4.13 -28.03 -2.16
CA THR A 324 3.75 -26.79 -2.85
C THR A 324 2.26 -26.48 -2.62
N GLY A 325 1.98 -25.45 -1.82
CA GLY A 325 0.61 -24.98 -1.55
C GLY A 325 0.04 -24.13 -2.69
N GLY A 326 -0.69 -24.76 -3.62
CA GLY A 326 -1.48 -24.06 -4.64
C GLY A 326 -2.82 -23.57 -4.11
N TRP A 327 -3.25 -22.37 -4.53
CA TRP A 327 -4.57 -21.82 -4.20
C TRP A 327 -5.69 -22.58 -4.93
N PRO A 328 -6.79 -22.98 -4.27
CA PRO A 328 -7.85 -23.75 -4.90
C PRO A 328 -8.83 -22.87 -5.67
N THR A 329 -8.93 -23.06 -6.99
CA THR A 329 -10.05 -22.55 -7.80
C THR A 329 -11.18 -23.57 -7.84
N THR A 330 -12.31 -23.27 -7.20
CA THR A 330 -13.52 -24.09 -7.28
C THR A 330 -14.27 -23.80 -8.59
N SER A 331 -14.16 -24.70 -9.56
CA SER A 331 -15.08 -24.73 -10.70
C SER A 331 -16.14 -25.82 -10.52
N ARG A 332 -17.41 -25.41 -10.53
CA ARG A 332 -18.54 -26.29 -10.87
C ARG A 332 -19.17 -25.72 -12.12
N GLY A 333 -18.90 -26.34 -13.26
CA GLY A 333 -19.62 -26.02 -14.48
C GLY A 333 -21.05 -26.54 -14.42
N ASN A 334 -21.97 -25.80 -15.01
CA ASN A 334 -23.14 -26.39 -15.65
C ASN A 334 -23.39 -25.63 -16.96
N ALA A 335 -23.69 -26.36 -18.03
CA ALA A 335 -23.72 -25.81 -19.39
C ALA A 335 -25.10 -25.98 -20.03
N SER A 336 -25.64 -24.88 -20.57
CA SER A 336 -26.76 -24.77 -21.54
C SER A 336 -27.25 -23.31 -21.51
N GLN A 337 -27.74 -22.69 -22.57
CA GLN A 337 -27.75 -23.00 -24.00
C GLN A 337 -28.07 -21.67 -24.71
N TRP A 338 -27.28 -21.24 -25.69
CA TRP A 338 -27.53 -19.96 -26.37
C TRP A 338 -28.70 -20.11 -27.35
N GLY A 339 -29.75 -19.30 -27.17
CA GLY A 339 -30.88 -19.16 -28.07
C GLY A 339 -31.18 -17.69 -28.33
N SER A 340 -31.23 -17.29 -29.60
CA SER A 340 -31.45 -15.92 -30.04
C SER A 340 -32.92 -15.50 -29.91
N GLY A 341 -33.16 -14.23 -29.55
CA GLY A 341 -34.49 -13.63 -29.49
C GLY A 341 -34.42 -12.10 -29.40
N SER A 342 -35.06 -11.41 -30.34
CA SER A 342 -35.06 -9.95 -30.52
C SER A 342 -36.29 -9.27 -29.89
N ASP A 343 -36.15 -7.97 -29.59
CA ASP A 343 -37.17 -6.93 -29.47
C ASP A 343 -38.45 -7.15 -28.62
N GLY A 344 -38.70 -6.19 -27.71
CA GLY A 344 -39.97 -6.06 -27.00
C GLY A 344 -39.90 -5.07 -25.84
N GLY A 345 -40.23 -3.80 -26.10
CA GLY A 345 -40.22 -2.76 -25.06
C GLY A 345 -41.48 -2.73 -24.18
N ALA A 346 -41.33 -2.29 -22.94
CA ALA A 346 -42.44 -1.83 -22.10
C ALA A 346 -41.96 -0.75 -21.11
N THR A 347 -42.71 0.35 -20.99
CA THR A 347 -42.40 1.49 -20.12
C THR A 347 -43.45 1.63 -19.01
N SER A 348 -43.02 1.62 -17.74
CA SER A 348 -43.72 2.18 -16.56
C SER A 348 -42.93 1.81 -15.30
N GLY A 349 -42.78 2.62 -14.27
CA GLY A 349 -43.19 4.01 -14.06
C GLY A 349 -43.07 4.32 -12.56
N TRP A 350 -42.40 5.40 -12.17
CA TRP A 350 -42.25 5.80 -10.77
C TRP A 350 -42.74 7.24 -10.58
N ALA A 351 -43.85 7.37 -9.87
CA ALA A 351 -44.51 8.66 -9.66
C ALA A 351 -43.80 9.48 -8.57
N ARG A 352 -43.67 10.79 -8.80
CA ARG A 352 -43.38 11.76 -7.75
C ARG A 352 -44.68 12.12 -7.04
N SER A 353 -44.61 12.25 -5.72
CA SER A 353 -45.58 13.02 -4.94
C SER A 353 -44.82 13.97 -4.03
N GLY A 354 -45.20 15.23 -4.05
CA GLY A 354 -44.85 16.22 -3.05
C GLY A 354 -46.11 17.00 -2.70
N SER A 355 -46.26 17.40 -1.45
CA SER A 355 -47.28 18.35 -1.02
C SER A 355 -46.84 19.03 0.28
N ASP A 356 -47.11 20.32 0.36
CA ASP A 356 -46.68 21.23 1.42
C ASP A 356 -47.38 21.02 2.78
N GLY A 357 -46.81 21.61 3.83
CA GLY A 357 -47.41 21.67 5.16
C GLY A 357 -46.64 22.60 6.09
N GLY A 358 -46.73 23.93 5.88
CA GLY A 358 -46.07 24.92 6.73
C GLY A 358 -46.87 25.29 7.99
N ALA A 359 -46.17 25.67 9.06
CA ALA A 359 -46.73 26.35 10.24
C ALA A 359 -45.71 27.34 10.84
N THR A 360 -46.19 28.42 11.44
CA THR A 360 -45.43 29.66 11.71
C THR A 360 -45.27 30.02 13.19
N SER A 361 -44.10 30.55 13.55
CA SER A 361 -43.85 31.56 14.62
C SER A 361 -42.34 31.81 14.72
N GLY A 362 -41.78 33.00 14.98
CA GLY A 362 -42.32 34.35 15.19
C GLY A 362 -41.37 35.15 16.12
N TRP A 363 -41.29 36.48 15.97
CA TRP A 363 -40.50 37.44 16.80
C TRP A 363 -38.95 37.39 16.63
N GLY A 364 -38.19 38.48 16.48
CA GLY A 364 -38.52 39.88 16.18
C GLY A 364 -37.44 40.91 16.61
N SER A 365 -36.92 41.74 15.68
CA SER A 365 -35.99 42.91 15.88
C SER A 365 -34.62 42.62 16.55
N GLY A 366 -33.47 43.27 16.24
CA GLY A 366 -33.04 44.33 15.31
C GLY A 366 -31.52 44.58 15.51
N SER A 367 -30.81 45.53 14.86
CA SER A 367 -31.16 46.42 13.74
C SER A 367 -29.91 47.15 13.17
N ALA A 368 -29.63 46.98 11.87
CA ALA A 368 -29.13 47.97 10.90
C ALA A 368 -27.77 48.72 11.05
N THR A 369 -26.91 48.61 10.02
CA THR A 369 -26.28 49.75 9.29
C THR A 369 -25.93 49.36 7.83
N ALA A 370 -25.96 50.34 6.92
CA ALA A 370 -25.78 50.32 5.45
C ALA A 370 -24.80 49.29 4.84
N ALA A 371 -25.01 48.62 3.68
CA ALA A 371 -25.65 48.94 2.38
C ALA A 371 -24.72 49.53 1.30
N ALA A 372 -24.39 48.72 0.28
CA ALA A 372 -23.99 49.14 -1.07
C ALA A 372 -24.18 48.01 -2.13
N THR A 373 -25.29 48.09 -2.88
CA THR A 373 -25.51 47.63 -4.27
C THR A 373 -24.93 46.29 -4.79
N THR A 374 -25.85 45.35 -5.03
CA THR A 374 -25.73 44.25 -6.00
C THR A 374 -26.04 44.70 -7.44
N THR A 375 -25.39 44.09 -8.43
CA THR A 375 -25.89 44.03 -9.83
C THR A 375 -25.83 42.58 -10.30
N GLY A 376 -26.98 42.00 -10.64
CA GLY A 376 -27.11 40.59 -10.98
C GLY A 376 -26.69 40.26 -12.40
N TRP A 377 -26.15 39.06 -12.59
CA TRP A 377 -25.85 38.50 -13.92
C TRP A 377 -27.07 37.76 -14.46
N ALA A 378 -27.54 38.17 -15.64
CA ALA A 378 -28.57 37.45 -16.40
C ALA A 378 -27.92 36.71 -17.57
N SER A 379 -28.31 35.44 -17.77
CA SER A 379 -27.78 34.60 -18.85
C SER A 379 -28.31 35.03 -20.22
N PRO A 380 -27.47 35.15 -21.27
CA PRO A 380 -27.94 35.39 -22.63
C PRO A 380 -28.65 34.17 -23.23
N SER A 381 -29.73 34.41 -23.97
CA SER A 381 -30.50 33.38 -24.68
C SER A 381 -29.79 32.84 -25.94
N ARG A 382 -29.94 31.54 -26.21
CA ARG A 382 -29.53 30.91 -27.49
C ARG A 382 -30.13 31.66 -28.69
N GLN A 383 -29.29 32.10 -29.62
CA GLN A 383 -29.71 32.36 -31.01
C GLN A 383 -29.27 31.19 -31.90
N THR A 384 -30.26 30.51 -32.47
CA THR A 384 -30.07 29.61 -33.61
C THR A 384 -30.15 30.40 -34.90
N ASN A 385 -29.10 30.36 -35.71
CA ASN A 385 -29.17 30.63 -37.15
C ASN A 385 -28.23 29.64 -37.84
N GLY A 386 -28.78 28.70 -38.61
CA GLY A 386 -28.01 28.06 -39.68
C GLY A 386 -28.02 28.96 -40.92
N TRP A 387 -27.33 28.56 -41.99
CA TRP A 387 -27.79 28.59 -43.39
C TRP A 387 -26.69 27.92 -44.23
N ASN A 388 -27.08 27.05 -45.18
CA ASN A 388 -26.13 26.40 -46.10
C ASN A 388 -25.63 27.38 -47.16
N SER A 389 -24.37 27.24 -47.56
CA SER A 389 -23.86 27.36 -48.94
C SER A 389 -22.50 26.69 -49.03
#